data_AF-A0A8C5NRU3-F1
#
_entry.id   AF-A0A8C5NRU3-F1
#
_cell.length_a   1.000
_cell.length_b   1.000
_cell.length_c   1.000
_cell.angle_alpha   90.00
_cell.angle_beta   90.00
_cell.angle_gamma   90.00
#
_symmetry.space_group_name_H-M   'P 1'
#
loop_
_entity.id
_entity.type
_entity.pdbx_description
1 polymer ?
#
loop_
_entity_poly.entity_id
_entity_poly.type
_entity_poly.pdbx_seq_one_letter_code
_entity_poly.pdbx_strand_id
1 'polypeptide(L)'
;MARALPSPLPGPPRAAHAPPACSPRAPAPHAPMTPHGVIGACGAGARSDGRERERRSRRGATPPFPAPGCSMRVWRALRRAAASSSSSSSSSSFPADGKPRRRAWGTSLSPLERVRRLLPPEEAAAVARGAAAAAPEPEPPQARPEQEEEKVPLVAPRQALVGAAGPRSGPFRAGELALAEVPRKNNWTLKVLCRLAAEAVLNGPSGLLPHRDIIGQLPGQVLRTSAGKRLLLRRPSLDEYVLLMPRGATIAYPKDISALLMMMDLHPGDTVLETGSGSGAMSLFLSRAVGPKGRVLSYEIREDHHNLAKKNYRHWRSAWQIGHTDEWPDNVEFILKDISAAAADLKSVTLDAVVLDMLSPQCALPVVHPSLKQGGVCAVYLAK
;
A
#
# COMPACT_ATOMS: atom_id res chain seq x y z
N MET A 1 -53.56 22.32 -44.97
CA MET A 1 -53.90 23.11 -43.77
C MET A 1 -55.03 22.41 -43.05
N ALA A 2 -54.71 21.70 -41.96
CA ALA A 2 -55.67 21.14 -41.02
C ALA A 2 -55.05 21.30 -39.63
N ARG A 3 -55.68 22.12 -38.78
CA ARG A 3 -55.24 22.48 -37.44
C ARG A 3 -55.57 21.33 -36.48
N ALA A 4 -54.55 20.66 -35.95
CA ALA A 4 -54.70 19.70 -34.85
C ALA A 4 -54.80 20.47 -33.53
N LEU A 5 -55.85 20.19 -32.75
CA LEU A 5 -56.05 20.70 -31.39
C LEU A 5 -55.20 19.88 -30.39
N PRO A 6 -54.64 20.48 -29.33
CA PRO A 6 -53.83 19.77 -28.36
C PRO A 6 -54.68 19.02 -27.31
N SER A 7 -54.28 17.78 -27.03
CA SER A 7 -54.84 16.90 -26.00
C SER A 7 -54.60 17.43 -24.58
N PRO A 8 -55.52 17.22 -23.62
CA PRO A 8 -55.37 17.70 -22.25
C PRO A 8 -54.37 16.86 -21.43
N LEU A 9 -53.58 17.55 -20.60
CA LEU A 9 -52.58 16.99 -19.68
C LEU A 9 -53.22 16.13 -18.58
N PRO A 10 -52.55 15.05 -18.12
CA PRO A 10 -53.05 14.22 -17.02
C PRO A 10 -52.92 14.92 -15.67
N GLY A 11 -54.01 14.91 -14.89
CA GLY A 11 -54.07 15.46 -13.53
C GLY A 11 -53.28 14.62 -12.51
N PRO A 12 -52.99 15.20 -11.32
CA PRO A 12 -52.13 14.57 -10.31
C PRO A 12 -52.83 13.36 -9.63
N PRO A 13 -52.06 12.32 -9.23
CA PRO A 13 -52.63 11.15 -8.58
C PRO A 13 -53.17 11.47 -7.17
N ARG A 14 -54.37 10.95 -6.90
CA ARG A 14 -55.04 11.04 -5.59
C ARG A 14 -54.25 10.28 -4.52
N ALA A 15 -54.13 10.92 -3.36
CA ALA A 15 -53.54 10.36 -2.15
C ALA A 15 -54.28 9.10 -1.69
N ALA A 16 -53.55 7.98 -1.61
CA ALA A 16 -54.03 6.76 -0.98
C ALA A 16 -53.74 6.81 0.53
N HIS A 17 -54.79 6.57 1.32
CA HIS A 17 -54.74 6.47 2.77
C HIS A 17 -53.78 5.37 3.24
N ALA A 18 -52.86 5.74 4.13
CA ALA A 18 -52.03 4.82 4.90
C ALA A 18 -52.82 4.24 6.09
N PRO A 19 -52.82 2.93 6.33
CA PRO A 19 -53.28 2.35 7.59
C PRO A 19 -52.20 2.48 8.69
N PRO A 20 -52.60 2.57 9.98
CA PRO A 20 -51.77 3.10 11.05
C PRO A 20 -50.71 2.12 11.58
N ALA A 21 -49.62 2.72 12.07
CA ALA A 21 -48.52 2.09 12.79
C ALA A 21 -49.00 1.32 14.03
N CYS A 22 -48.50 0.09 14.18
CA CYS A 22 -48.75 -0.75 15.34
C CYS A 22 -47.42 -1.32 15.86
N SER A 23 -46.92 -0.75 16.96
CA SER A 23 -45.94 -1.31 17.90
C SER A 23 -45.85 -0.31 19.07
N PRO A 24 -45.89 -0.72 20.34
CA PRO A 24 -44.89 -1.67 20.86
C PRO A 24 -45.43 -2.67 21.91
N ARG A 25 -44.76 -3.83 22.04
CA ARG A 25 -44.76 -4.58 23.30
C ARG A 25 -43.45 -5.35 23.48
N ALA A 26 -42.64 -4.83 24.39
CA ALA A 26 -41.52 -5.55 25.00
C ALA A 26 -42.06 -6.47 26.11
N PRO A 27 -41.45 -7.65 26.33
CA PRO A 27 -41.39 -8.26 27.64
C PRO A 27 -40.02 -8.01 28.29
N ALA A 28 -40.07 -7.60 29.55
CA ALA A 28 -38.95 -7.36 30.45
C ALA A 28 -38.42 -8.70 31.07
N PRO A 29 -37.36 -8.68 31.90
CA PRO A 29 -36.34 -9.72 31.95
C PRO A 29 -36.55 -10.78 33.05
N HIS A 30 -36.00 -11.98 32.84
CA HIS A 30 -35.73 -12.93 33.92
C HIS A 30 -34.23 -12.99 34.22
N ALA A 31 -33.88 -12.65 35.46
CA ALA A 31 -32.57 -12.79 36.06
C ALA A 31 -32.50 -14.11 36.89
N PRO A 32 -31.41 -14.41 37.62
CA PRO A 32 -30.58 -15.59 37.43
C PRO A 32 -30.84 -16.70 38.48
N MET A 33 -30.42 -17.94 38.18
CA MET A 33 -30.24 -18.97 39.21
C MET A 33 -28.93 -19.75 39.02
N THR A 34 -28.05 -19.61 40.01
CA THR A 34 -27.08 -20.58 40.53
C THR A 34 -27.11 -20.42 42.07
N PRO A 35 -26.48 -21.24 42.93
CA PRO A 35 -25.89 -22.58 42.77
C PRO A 35 -26.30 -23.58 43.90
N HIS A 36 -26.14 -24.89 43.68
CA HIS A 36 -25.86 -25.94 44.71
C HIS A 36 -25.20 -27.10 43.92
N GLY A 37 -23.98 -27.58 44.17
CA GLY A 37 -23.49 -28.27 45.38
C GLY A 37 -24.21 -29.63 45.52
N VAL A 38 -23.63 -30.83 45.52
CA VAL A 38 -22.47 -31.35 46.27
C VAL A 38 -22.40 -32.90 46.01
N ILE A 39 -21.19 -33.45 45.80
CA ILE A 39 -20.63 -34.80 46.16
C ILE A 39 -21.16 -36.13 45.57
N GLY A 40 -20.18 -36.99 45.19
CA GLY A 40 -20.19 -38.47 45.34
C GLY A 40 -19.84 -39.22 44.05
N ALA A 41 -18.58 -39.55 43.72
CA ALA A 41 -17.64 -40.54 44.30
C ALA A 41 -17.97 -42.03 44.04
N CYS A 42 -16.92 -42.75 43.61
CA CYS A 42 -16.74 -44.22 43.49
C CYS A 42 -17.52 -44.94 42.36
N GLY A 43 -16.94 -45.86 41.59
CA GLY A 43 -15.58 -46.39 41.60
C GLY A 43 -15.49 -47.72 40.82
N ALA A 44 -14.25 -48.04 40.44
CA ALA A 44 -13.66 -49.37 40.30
C ALA A 44 -14.01 -50.29 39.12
N GLY A 45 -12.95 -50.95 38.63
CA GLY A 45 -13.01 -52.29 38.01
C GLY A 45 -12.41 -52.36 36.61
N ALA A 46 -11.09 -52.31 36.37
CA ALA A 46 -10.05 -53.29 36.69
C ALA A 46 -9.73 -54.28 35.54
N ARG A 47 -8.43 -54.30 35.18
CA ARG A 47 -7.58 -55.49 34.86
C ARG A 47 -7.84 -56.20 33.51
N SER A 48 -6.89 -56.80 32.80
CA SER A 48 -5.51 -57.27 33.07
C SER A 48 -4.95 -57.79 31.71
N ASP A 49 -3.71 -57.44 31.33
CA ASP A 49 -2.45 -58.23 31.41
C ASP A 49 -2.04 -59.01 30.15
N GLY A 50 -0.71 -59.04 29.96
CA GLY A 50 0.05 -60.00 29.11
C GLY A 50 0.92 -59.31 28.05
N ARG A 51 2.17 -58.88 28.35
CA ARG A 51 3.46 -59.61 28.19
C ARG A 51 3.61 -60.27 26.79
N GLU A 52 4.70 -60.15 26.02
CA GLU A 52 6.13 -60.13 26.36
C GLU A 52 7.03 -59.79 25.14
N ARG A 53 8.27 -59.33 25.42
CA ARG A 53 9.55 -59.48 24.67
C ARG A 53 9.94 -58.55 23.50
N GLU A 54 10.59 -57.46 23.90
CA GLU A 54 12.01 -57.07 23.64
C GLU A 54 12.78 -57.66 22.43
N ARG A 55 13.25 -56.77 21.53
CA ARG A 55 14.65 -56.71 21.09
C ARG A 55 15.03 -55.33 20.50
N ARG A 56 16.12 -54.78 21.04
CA ARG A 56 16.77 -53.49 20.75
C ARG A 56 17.22 -53.31 19.29
N SER A 57 17.19 -52.05 18.81
CA SER A 57 18.37 -51.40 18.20
C SER A 57 18.18 -49.88 17.99
N ARG A 58 18.90 -49.10 18.82
CA ARG A 58 19.64 -47.83 18.56
C ARG A 58 19.01 -46.79 17.62
N ARG A 59 18.48 -45.68 18.17
CA ARG A 59 19.16 -44.42 18.61
C ARG A 59 19.43 -43.43 17.47
N GLY A 60 18.83 -42.24 17.61
CA GLY A 60 19.15 -41.03 16.84
C GLY A 60 18.23 -39.87 17.21
N ALA A 61 18.23 -39.47 18.48
CA ALA A 61 17.45 -38.35 19.00
C ALA A 61 18.09 -36.99 18.64
N THR A 62 17.25 -36.06 18.21
CA THR A 62 17.51 -34.63 18.02
C THR A 62 17.66 -33.88 19.36
N PRO A 63 18.61 -32.96 19.52
CA PRO A 63 18.61 -32.04 20.66
C PRO A 63 17.79 -30.77 20.36
N PRO A 64 17.20 -30.13 21.41
CA PRO A 64 16.26 -29.01 21.28
C PRO A 64 16.92 -27.62 21.30
N PHE A 65 16.13 -26.61 20.90
CA PHE A 65 16.41 -25.17 20.91
C PHE A 65 16.83 -24.60 22.29
N PRO A 66 17.67 -23.54 22.34
CA PRO A 66 17.85 -22.74 23.55
C PRO A 66 17.12 -21.38 23.49
N ALA A 67 16.67 -20.93 24.67
CA ALA A 67 16.17 -19.58 24.97
C ALA A 67 17.24 -18.80 25.80
N PRO A 68 17.03 -17.52 26.19
CA PRO A 68 17.95 -16.41 25.87
C PRO A 68 18.89 -15.99 27.01
N GLY A 69 20.07 -15.46 26.65
CA GLY A 69 20.92 -14.70 27.59
C GLY A 69 22.42 -14.68 27.29
N CYS A 70 22.92 -13.49 26.98
CA CYS A 70 24.29 -12.99 27.17
C CYS A 70 25.39 -13.20 26.10
N SER A 71 25.91 -12.04 25.70
CA SER A 71 27.29 -11.68 25.32
C SER A 71 27.82 -11.93 23.90
N MET A 72 27.95 -10.80 23.19
CA MET A 72 28.82 -10.62 22.03
C MET A 72 30.29 -10.89 22.39
N ARG A 73 30.84 -11.96 21.83
CA ARG A 73 32.19 -12.10 21.25
C ARG A 73 32.29 -13.56 20.77
N VAL A 74 33.05 -13.80 19.70
CA VAL A 74 33.30 -15.12 19.06
C VAL A 74 32.30 -15.53 17.96
N TRP A 75 32.14 -14.71 16.90
CA TRP A 75 31.75 -15.18 15.54
C TRP A 75 32.46 -14.34 14.46
N ARG A 76 33.79 -14.22 14.58
CA ARG A 76 34.71 -13.68 13.55
C ARG A 76 35.95 -14.59 13.45
N ALA A 77 35.75 -15.86 13.15
CA ALA A 77 36.82 -16.78 12.77
C ALA A 77 36.23 -18.07 12.21
N LEU A 78 35.62 -18.02 11.01
CA LEU A 78 35.38 -19.19 10.13
C LEU A 78 34.67 -18.73 8.84
N ARG A 79 35.45 -18.15 7.91
CA ARG A 79 35.17 -18.08 6.46
C ARG A 79 36.45 -17.65 5.73
N ARG A 80 37.50 -18.47 5.88
CA ARG A 80 38.68 -18.54 5.01
C ARG A 80 39.12 -20.00 4.97
N ALA A 81 38.40 -20.81 4.19
CA ALA A 81 38.83 -22.14 3.75
C ALA A 81 37.78 -22.66 2.74
N ALA A 82 38.03 -22.40 1.46
CA ALA A 82 37.55 -23.16 0.30
C ALA A 82 37.93 -22.36 -0.96
N ALA A 83 39.22 -22.33 -1.26
CA ALA A 83 39.77 -21.85 -2.53
C ALA A 83 40.82 -22.87 -3.00
N SER A 84 40.39 -23.69 -3.98
CA SER A 84 41.12 -24.62 -4.86
C SER A 84 40.16 -25.80 -5.07
N SER A 85 39.89 -26.35 -6.25
CA SER A 85 40.45 -26.33 -7.61
C SER A 85 39.26 -26.70 -8.53
N SER A 86 39.13 -26.25 -9.78
CA SER A 86 39.87 -26.77 -10.93
C SER A 86 39.29 -26.14 -12.20
N SER A 87 40.17 -25.96 -13.17
CA SER A 87 39.98 -25.39 -14.50
C SER A 87 39.43 -26.38 -15.51
N SER A 88 38.66 -25.92 -16.49
CA SER A 88 38.80 -26.37 -17.87
C SER A 88 38.42 -25.27 -18.86
N SER A 89 39.26 -25.13 -19.87
CA SER A 89 39.37 -24.07 -20.86
C SER A 89 38.51 -24.34 -22.10
N SER A 90 37.95 -23.29 -22.71
CA SER A 90 37.83 -23.21 -24.17
C SER A 90 38.01 -21.77 -24.62
N SER A 91 38.96 -21.59 -25.53
CA SER A 91 39.45 -20.32 -26.07
C SER A 91 38.72 -19.95 -27.36
N SER A 92 38.29 -18.70 -27.48
CA SER A 92 38.23 -18.03 -28.78
C SER A 92 38.65 -16.56 -28.60
N SER A 93 39.59 -16.16 -29.44
CA SER A 93 40.41 -14.96 -29.40
C SER A 93 39.86 -13.88 -30.34
N PHE A 94 39.79 -12.63 -29.88
CA PHE A 94 39.76 -11.42 -30.72
C PHE A 94 40.57 -10.29 -30.04
N PRO A 95 41.18 -9.37 -30.81
CA PRO A 95 42.39 -8.67 -30.41
C PRO A 95 42.14 -7.49 -29.47
N ALA A 96 43.16 -7.23 -28.66
CA ALA A 96 43.24 -6.14 -27.71
C ALA A 96 43.54 -4.81 -28.43
N ASP A 97 42.64 -3.83 -28.27
CA ASP A 97 42.99 -2.42 -28.42
C ASP A 97 42.07 -1.54 -27.57
N GLY A 98 42.67 -0.57 -26.87
CA GLY A 98 41.93 0.54 -26.27
C GLY A 98 41.84 0.57 -24.73
N LYS A 99 42.79 1.30 -24.13
CA LYS A 99 42.78 2.05 -22.85
C LYS A 99 41.65 1.76 -21.84
N PRO A 100 41.97 1.55 -20.54
CA PRO A 100 40.94 1.31 -19.53
C PRO A 100 40.02 2.52 -19.36
N ARG A 101 38.77 2.38 -19.82
CA ARG A 101 37.68 3.31 -19.49
C ARG A 101 37.47 3.29 -17.98
N ARG A 102 37.98 4.30 -17.28
CA ARG A 102 37.54 4.62 -15.91
C ARG A 102 36.02 4.78 -15.95
N ARG A 103 35.28 3.82 -15.36
CA ARG A 103 33.87 4.05 -15.01
C ARG A 103 33.86 5.12 -13.93
N ALA A 104 33.69 6.38 -14.33
CA ALA A 104 33.33 7.44 -13.43
C ALA A 104 31.95 7.09 -12.88
N TRP A 105 31.91 6.46 -11.71
CA TRP A 105 30.73 6.48 -10.86
C TRP A 105 30.56 7.92 -10.40
N GLY A 106 29.96 8.73 -11.27
CA GLY A 106 29.55 10.09 -10.93
C GLY A 106 28.63 10.04 -9.72
N THR A 107 28.79 11.03 -8.84
CA THR A 107 27.89 11.27 -7.72
C THR A 107 26.44 11.21 -8.20
N SER A 108 25.57 10.44 -7.51
CA SER A 108 24.16 10.41 -7.92
C SER A 108 23.60 11.81 -7.77
N LEU A 109 23.09 12.33 -8.87
CA LEU A 109 22.46 13.65 -8.90
C LEU A 109 21.28 13.67 -7.93
N SER A 110 21.14 14.77 -7.20
CA SER A 110 19.97 15.04 -6.39
C SER A 110 18.69 15.01 -7.26
N PRO A 111 17.50 14.76 -6.67
CA PRO A 111 16.25 14.82 -7.42
C PRO A 111 16.07 16.12 -8.21
N LEU A 112 16.53 17.25 -7.66
CA LEU A 112 16.43 18.57 -8.27
C LEU A 112 17.42 18.75 -9.43
N GLU A 113 18.63 18.18 -9.34
CA GLU A 113 19.60 18.16 -10.45
C GLU A 113 19.18 17.23 -11.59
N ARG A 114 18.47 16.14 -11.30
CA ARG A 114 17.88 15.28 -12.32
C ARG A 114 16.82 16.01 -13.12
N VAL A 115 15.92 16.71 -12.43
CA VAL A 115 14.89 17.54 -13.08
C VAL A 115 15.52 18.69 -13.87
N ARG A 116 16.53 19.38 -13.30
CA ARG A 116 17.24 20.48 -13.98
C ARG A 116 17.88 20.07 -15.31
N ARG A 117 18.36 18.84 -15.44
CA ARG A 117 18.98 18.34 -16.69
C ARG A 117 17.97 17.90 -17.76
N LEU A 118 16.72 17.72 -17.38
CA LEU A 118 15.62 17.36 -18.30
C LEU A 118 14.91 18.60 -18.86
N LEU A 119 15.17 19.78 -18.28
CA LEU A 119 14.62 21.05 -18.73
C LEU A 119 15.52 21.69 -19.81
N PRO A 120 14.95 22.36 -20.83
CA PRO A 120 15.71 23.19 -21.75
C PRO A 120 16.59 24.19 -20.99
N PRO A 121 17.78 24.56 -21.51
CA PRO A 121 18.76 25.36 -20.79
C PRO A 121 18.23 26.69 -20.26
N GLU A 122 17.23 27.29 -20.94
CA GLU A 122 16.59 28.53 -20.51
C GLU A 122 15.73 28.35 -19.24
N GLU A 123 15.01 27.24 -19.13
CA GLU A 123 14.18 26.91 -17.96
C GLU A 123 15.03 26.43 -16.78
N ALA A 124 16.11 25.68 -17.05
CA ALA A 124 17.08 25.27 -16.04
C ALA A 124 17.80 26.46 -15.37
N ALA A 125 18.02 27.55 -16.12
CA ALA A 125 18.55 28.80 -15.60
C ALA A 125 17.52 29.60 -14.80
N ALA A 126 16.24 29.55 -15.16
CA ALA A 126 15.15 30.15 -14.39
C ALA A 126 14.99 29.50 -13.01
N VAL A 127 15.07 28.16 -12.93
CA VAL A 127 15.02 27.41 -11.65
C VAL A 127 16.21 27.76 -10.75
N ALA A 128 17.40 27.97 -11.33
CA ALA A 128 18.58 28.39 -10.58
C ALA A 128 18.47 29.83 -10.06
N ARG A 129 17.93 30.74 -10.87
CA ARG A 129 17.67 32.14 -10.48
C ARG A 129 16.61 32.25 -9.38
N GLY A 130 15.55 31.45 -9.44
CA GLY A 130 14.54 31.39 -8.38
C GLY A 130 15.06 30.86 -7.04
N ALA A 131 16.05 29.96 -7.07
CA ALA A 131 16.71 29.46 -5.86
C ALA A 131 17.73 30.45 -5.26
N ALA A 132 18.35 31.29 -6.10
CA ALA A 132 19.33 32.30 -5.68
C ALA A 132 18.67 33.61 -5.21
N ALA A 133 17.49 33.97 -5.73
CA ALA A 133 16.76 35.21 -5.39
C ALA A 133 16.14 35.24 -3.98
N ALA A 134 16.36 34.22 -3.15
CA ALA A 134 15.85 34.14 -1.77
C ALA A 134 16.83 34.69 -0.71
N ALA A 135 17.95 35.30 -1.11
CA ALA A 135 18.88 35.98 -0.21
C ALA A 135 18.96 37.48 -0.55
N PRO A 136 18.72 38.40 0.40
CA PRO A 136 18.76 39.83 0.10
C PRO A 136 20.13 40.43 0.42
N GLU A 137 20.68 41.23 -0.51
CA GLU A 137 21.68 42.26 -0.23
C GLU A 137 21.53 43.46 -1.19
N PRO A 138 22.02 44.67 -0.81
CA PRO A 138 21.43 45.96 -1.19
C PRO A 138 22.15 46.65 -2.37
N GLU A 139 21.42 47.45 -3.15
CA GLU A 139 21.98 48.28 -4.24
C GLU A 139 22.03 49.79 -3.91
N PRO A 140 23.04 50.52 -4.41
CA PRO A 140 22.96 51.94 -4.71
C PRO A 140 22.97 52.26 -6.22
N PRO A 141 22.59 53.49 -6.63
CA PRO A 141 21.90 53.74 -7.90
C PRO A 141 22.77 54.44 -8.96
N GLN A 142 22.45 54.25 -10.25
CA GLN A 142 22.66 55.19 -11.39
C GLN A 142 22.23 54.49 -12.69
N ALA A 143 21.26 54.97 -13.48
CA ALA A 143 21.17 56.16 -14.36
C ALA A 143 21.18 55.70 -15.85
N ARG A 144 20.08 56.01 -16.56
CA ARG A 144 19.80 55.65 -17.97
C ARG A 144 20.72 56.37 -18.96
N PRO A 145 20.82 55.86 -20.20
CA PRO A 145 20.23 56.65 -21.28
C PRO A 145 19.38 55.84 -22.26
N GLU A 146 18.59 56.62 -22.99
CA GLU A 146 17.48 56.33 -23.88
C GLU A 146 17.94 55.78 -25.24
N GLN A 147 17.11 54.94 -25.88
CA GLN A 147 16.82 55.02 -27.32
C GLN A 147 15.60 54.18 -27.74
N GLU A 148 14.61 54.91 -28.24
CA GLU A 148 13.65 54.70 -29.34
C GLU A 148 12.74 53.46 -29.38
N GLU A 149 11.44 53.79 -29.33
CA GLU A 149 10.27 52.93 -29.42
C GLU A 149 9.99 52.52 -30.86
N GLU A 150 9.90 51.20 -31.12
CA GLU A 150 9.16 50.65 -32.25
C GLU A 150 7.99 49.82 -31.72
N LYS A 151 6.76 50.31 -31.95
CA LYS A 151 5.50 49.77 -31.44
C LYS A 151 5.16 48.42 -32.09
N VAL A 152 5.19 47.35 -31.31
CA VAL A 152 4.50 46.07 -31.60
C VAL A 152 3.27 45.98 -30.70
N PRO A 153 2.08 45.57 -31.20
CA PRO A 153 0.85 45.61 -30.41
C PRO A 153 0.90 44.70 -29.18
N LEU A 154 0.42 45.26 -28.07
CA LEU A 154 0.27 44.69 -26.75
C LEU A 154 -0.59 43.40 -26.80
N VAL A 155 0.06 42.24 -26.91
CA VAL A 155 -0.58 40.98 -26.51
C VAL A 155 -0.68 41.02 -25.00
N ALA A 156 -1.90 41.15 -24.49
CA ALA A 156 -2.22 41.08 -23.08
C ALA A 156 -1.45 39.93 -22.42
N PRO A 157 -0.89 40.11 -21.21
CA PRO A 157 -0.21 39.02 -20.53
C PRO A 157 -1.21 37.87 -20.43
N ARG A 158 -0.90 36.75 -21.10
CA ARG A 158 -1.52 35.46 -20.82
C ARG A 158 -1.39 35.31 -19.32
N GLN A 159 -2.52 35.50 -18.62
CA GLN A 159 -2.65 35.18 -17.22
C GLN A 159 -1.96 33.84 -17.07
N ALA A 160 -0.90 33.83 -16.27
CA ALA A 160 -0.25 32.61 -15.88
C ALA A 160 -1.38 31.66 -15.51
N LEU A 161 -1.47 30.52 -16.20
CA LEU A 161 -2.26 29.40 -15.71
C LEU A 161 -1.61 28.94 -14.40
N VAL A 162 -1.74 29.75 -13.36
CA VAL A 162 -1.90 29.31 -11.99
C VAL A 162 -3.34 28.80 -11.91
N GLY A 163 -3.65 27.81 -12.77
CA GLY A 163 -4.78 26.95 -12.58
C GLY A 163 -4.58 26.36 -11.20
N ALA A 164 -5.59 26.57 -10.34
CA ALA A 164 -5.59 26.18 -8.94
C ALA A 164 -4.80 24.89 -8.75
N ALA A 165 -3.63 24.99 -8.09
CA ALA A 165 -2.97 23.82 -7.57
C ALA A 165 -4.05 23.06 -6.80
N GLY A 166 -4.35 21.83 -7.22
CA GLY A 166 -5.35 20.98 -6.56
C GLY A 166 -5.12 20.98 -5.05
N PRO A 167 -6.16 20.71 -4.23
CA PRO A 167 -6.18 21.00 -2.80
C PRO A 167 -4.83 20.64 -2.18
N ARG A 168 -4.05 21.67 -1.83
CA ARG A 168 -2.74 21.48 -1.21
C ARG A 168 -2.99 20.68 0.05
N SER A 169 -2.53 19.44 0.05
CA SER A 169 -2.69 18.53 1.17
C SER A 169 -2.15 19.25 2.42
N GLY A 170 -3.02 19.45 3.41
CA GLY A 170 -2.77 20.32 4.56
C GLY A 170 -1.60 19.86 5.43
N PRO A 171 -1.29 20.56 6.53
CA PRO A 171 -0.28 20.11 7.49
C PRO A 171 -0.60 18.72 8.04
N PHE A 172 0.42 18.01 8.52
CA PHE A 172 0.25 16.72 9.17
C PHE A 172 -0.64 16.83 10.41
N ARG A 173 -1.52 15.86 10.59
CA ARG A 173 -2.43 15.78 11.75
C ARG A 173 -2.23 14.49 12.51
N ALA A 174 -2.65 14.48 13.78
CA ALA A 174 -2.69 13.27 14.57
C ALA A 174 -3.58 12.21 13.88
N GLY A 175 -3.13 10.96 13.88
CA GLY A 175 -3.82 9.82 13.27
C GLY A 175 -3.42 9.53 11.82
N GLU A 176 -2.82 10.49 11.10
CA GLU A 176 -2.31 10.31 9.74
C GLU A 176 -1.09 9.38 9.68
N LEU A 177 -0.80 8.87 8.48
CA LEU A 177 0.46 8.19 8.19
C LEU A 177 1.50 9.19 7.68
N ALA A 178 2.68 9.16 8.26
CA ALA A 178 3.86 9.89 7.80
C ALA A 178 4.95 8.90 7.40
N LEU A 179 5.64 9.24 6.32
CA LEU A 179 6.83 8.57 5.86
C LEU A 179 8.04 9.47 6.10
N ALA A 180 8.98 8.97 6.90
CA ALA A 180 10.25 9.62 7.16
C ALA A 180 11.35 8.98 6.31
N GLU A 181 11.99 9.77 5.46
CA GLU A 181 13.14 9.35 4.68
C GLU A 181 14.43 9.83 5.34
N VAL A 182 15.28 8.87 5.68
CA VAL A 182 16.60 9.10 6.27
C VAL A 182 17.66 8.82 5.20
N PRO A 183 18.47 9.82 4.80
CA PRO A 183 19.61 9.58 3.93
C PRO A 183 20.66 8.75 4.67
N ARG A 184 21.14 7.68 4.03
CA ARG A 184 22.27 6.84 4.47
C ARG A 184 23.45 7.01 3.51
N LYS A 185 24.58 6.39 3.88
CA LYS A 185 25.77 6.32 3.02
C LYS A 185 25.43 5.61 1.70
N ASN A 186 26.20 5.89 0.63
CA ASN A 186 26.05 5.30 -0.71
C ASN A 186 24.69 5.56 -1.39
N ASN A 187 24.08 6.74 -1.15
CA ASN A 187 22.77 7.15 -1.70
C ASN A 187 21.61 6.22 -1.35
N TRP A 188 21.76 5.41 -0.31
CA TRP A 188 20.66 4.61 0.21
C TRP A 188 19.77 5.48 1.08
N THR A 189 18.46 5.27 1.01
CA THR A 189 17.48 5.96 1.85
C THR A 189 16.75 4.93 2.70
N LEU A 190 16.78 5.07 4.01
CA LEU A 190 15.90 4.32 4.89
C LEU A 190 14.55 5.01 4.92
N LYS A 191 13.49 4.26 4.62
CA LYS A 191 12.10 4.73 4.73
C LYS A 191 11.49 4.14 5.98
N VAL A 192 10.91 5.00 6.82
CA VAL A 192 10.21 4.58 8.04
C VAL A 192 8.78 5.11 7.96
N LEU A 193 7.82 4.20 7.98
CA LEU A 193 6.40 4.52 8.04
C LEU A 193 5.98 4.58 9.50
N CYS A 194 5.32 5.66 9.91
CA CYS A 194 4.74 5.78 11.24
C CYS A 194 3.34 6.36 11.18
N ARG A 195 2.52 6.00 12.18
CA ARG A 195 1.24 6.66 12.44
C ARG A 195 1.47 7.77 13.45
N LEU A 196 1.06 8.99 13.11
CA LEU A 196 1.24 10.15 13.97
C LEU A 196 0.29 10.08 15.17
N ALA A 197 0.82 10.36 16.34
CA ALA A 197 0.08 10.43 17.60
C ALA A 197 0.83 11.40 18.52
N ALA A 198 0.12 12.28 19.23
CA ALA A 198 0.72 13.41 19.93
C ALA A 198 1.86 13.00 20.90
N GLU A 199 1.66 11.91 21.63
CA GLU A 199 2.60 11.41 22.65
C GLU A 199 3.64 10.43 22.10
N ALA A 200 3.58 10.07 20.82
CA ALA A 200 4.49 9.09 20.25
C ALA A 200 5.80 9.73 19.78
N VAL A 201 6.86 8.91 19.73
CA VAL A 201 8.19 9.33 19.29
C VAL A 201 8.66 8.39 18.20
N LEU A 202 9.12 8.95 17.09
CA LEU A 202 9.81 8.21 16.06
C LEU A 202 11.22 7.90 16.56
N ASN A 203 11.44 6.64 16.97
CA ASN A 203 12.74 6.15 17.37
C ASN A 203 13.39 5.37 16.22
N GLY A 204 14.60 5.75 15.84
CA GLY A 204 15.37 5.02 14.85
C GLY A 204 16.87 5.20 15.02
N PRO A 205 17.68 4.51 14.21
CA PRO A 205 19.14 4.62 14.23
C PRO A 205 19.66 6.05 13.99
N SER A 206 18.81 6.94 13.48
CA SER A 206 19.08 8.35 13.20
C SER A 206 18.81 9.28 14.39
N GLY A 207 18.36 8.78 15.54
CA GLY A 207 17.97 9.56 16.71
C GLY A 207 16.47 9.61 16.93
N LEU A 208 16.05 10.43 17.90
CA LEU A 208 14.65 10.59 18.30
C LEU A 208 14.03 11.79 17.56
N LEU A 209 12.79 11.63 17.13
CA LEU A 209 11.95 12.72 16.62
C LEU A 209 10.53 12.59 17.22
N PRO A 210 10.16 13.45 18.19
CA PRO A 210 8.81 13.50 18.73
C PRO A 210 7.76 13.76 17.65
N HIS A 211 6.64 13.04 17.66
CA HIS A 211 5.59 13.25 16.66
C HIS A 211 4.93 14.62 16.79
N ARG A 212 4.90 15.21 17.99
CA ARG A 212 4.46 16.61 18.19
C ARG A 212 5.23 17.62 17.34
N ASP A 213 6.48 17.34 16.98
CA ASP A 213 7.31 18.21 16.14
C ASP A 213 6.98 18.02 14.65
N ILE A 214 6.35 16.89 14.29
CA ILE A 214 5.88 16.55 12.94
C ILE A 214 4.48 17.10 12.69
N ILE A 215 3.60 16.99 13.68
CA ILE A 215 2.22 17.48 13.60
C ILE A 215 2.24 18.99 13.40
N GLY A 216 1.42 19.49 12.46
CA GLY A 216 1.42 20.90 12.06
C GLY A 216 2.42 21.25 10.95
N GLN A 217 3.41 20.39 10.67
CA GLN A 217 4.35 20.60 9.57
C GLN A 217 3.75 20.22 8.22
N LEU A 218 4.27 20.82 7.15
CA LEU A 218 3.85 20.49 5.78
C LEU A 218 4.62 19.28 5.23
N PRO A 219 3.99 18.43 4.40
CA PRO A 219 4.72 17.42 3.63
C PRO A 219 5.82 18.05 2.78
N GLY A 220 6.95 17.38 2.67
CA GLY A 220 8.14 17.86 1.97
C GLY A 220 9.13 18.62 2.84
N GLN A 221 8.76 18.94 4.09
CA GLN A 221 9.68 19.59 5.02
C GLN A 221 10.75 18.65 5.56
N VAL A 222 11.89 19.25 5.89
CA VAL A 222 13.04 18.53 6.46
C VAL A 222 13.18 18.89 7.93
N LEU A 223 13.00 17.89 8.81
CA LEU A 223 13.22 18.05 10.24
C LEU A 223 14.57 17.46 10.66
N ARG A 224 15.04 17.84 11.85
CA ARG A 224 16.25 17.30 12.46
C ARG A 224 15.89 16.44 13.65
N THR A 225 16.52 15.27 13.76
CA THR A 225 16.46 14.46 14.98
C THR A 225 17.28 15.08 16.10
N SER A 226 17.10 14.57 17.32
CA SER A 226 17.99 14.89 18.46
C SER A 226 19.47 14.65 18.20
N ALA A 227 19.81 13.73 17.27
CA ALA A 227 21.19 13.45 16.84
C ALA A 227 21.63 14.31 15.63
N GLY A 228 20.88 15.35 15.27
CA GLY A 228 21.18 16.28 14.19
C GLY A 228 21.00 15.72 12.77
N LYS A 229 20.39 14.53 12.61
CA LYS A 229 20.15 13.93 11.29
C LYS A 229 18.94 14.56 10.62
N ARG A 230 19.07 14.87 9.33
CA ARG A 230 18.00 15.42 8.50
C ARG A 230 17.06 14.29 8.07
N LEU A 231 15.76 14.50 8.22
CA LEU A 231 14.67 13.61 7.84
C LEU A 231 13.72 14.36 6.90
N LEU A 232 13.47 13.83 5.71
CA LEU A 232 12.40 14.34 4.85
C LEU A 232 11.08 13.66 5.27
N LEU A 233 10.06 14.46 5.58
CA LEU A 233 8.74 13.95 5.95
C LEU A 233 7.74 14.17 4.83
N ARG A 234 6.98 13.13 4.48
CA ARG A 234 5.89 13.23 3.50
C ARG A 234 4.80 12.20 3.77
N ARG A 235 3.66 12.33 3.12
CA ARG A 235 2.63 11.28 3.13
C ARG A 235 3.13 10.09 2.28
N PRO A 236 2.92 8.85 2.73
CA PRO A 236 3.32 7.68 1.96
C PRO A 236 2.47 7.55 0.69
N SER A 237 3.08 7.16 -0.41
CA SER A 237 2.32 6.65 -1.56
C SER A 237 1.84 5.22 -1.28
N LEU A 238 0.92 4.73 -2.11
CA LEU A 238 0.35 3.39 -1.89
C LEU A 238 1.39 2.28 -2.08
N ASP A 239 2.28 2.41 -3.05
CA ASP A 239 3.38 1.47 -3.28
C ASP A 239 4.28 1.36 -2.04
N GLU A 240 4.52 2.47 -1.35
CA GLU A 240 5.34 2.49 -0.14
C GLU A 240 4.63 1.94 1.07
N TYR A 241 3.34 2.26 1.19
CA TYR A 241 2.51 1.69 2.24
C TYR A 241 2.52 0.17 2.15
N VAL A 242 2.26 -0.39 0.96
CA VAL A 242 2.23 -1.83 0.74
C VAL A 242 3.57 -2.50 1.05
N LEU A 243 4.71 -1.83 0.81
CA LEU A 243 6.04 -2.34 1.13
C LEU A 243 6.37 -2.29 2.63
N LEU A 244 5.76 -1.39 3.39
CA LEU A 244 6.09 -1.11 4.79
C LEU A 244 5.02 -1.54 5.79
N MET A 245 3.81 -1.89 5.33
CA MET A 245 2.73 -2.37 6.19
C MET A 245 3.07 -3.73 6.82
N PRO A 246 2.42 -4.11 7.94
CA PRO A 246 2.54 -5.45 8.50
C PRO A 246 2.13 -6.53 7.49
N ARG A 247 2.94 -7.59 7.37
CA ARG A 247 2.73 -8.67 6.40
C ARG A 247 2.68 -10.02 7.10
N GLY A 248 1.67 -10.81 6.75
CA GLY A 248 1.49 -12.21 7.18
C GLY A 248 1.79 -13.20 6.05
N ALA A 249 1.57 -12.77 4.81
CA ALA A 249 1.91 -13.48 3.59
C ALA A 249 2.92 -12.67 2.76
N THR A 250 3.63 -13.35 1.86
CA THR A 250 4.39 -12.69 0.80
C THR A 250 3.44 -11.87 -0.07
N ILE A 251 3.84 -10.63 -0.39
CA ILE A 251 3.03 -9.73 -1.21
C ILE A 251 3.49 -9.79 -2.67
N ALA A 252 2.56 -9.59 -3.60
CA ALA A 252 2.91 -9.10 -4.93
C ALA A 252 3.54 -7.71 -4.81
N TYR A 253 4.67 -7.48 -5.47
CA TYR A 253 5.35 -6.19 -5.40
C TYR A 253 4.62 -5.16 -6.29
N PRO A 254 4.70 -3.85 -5.97
CA PRO A 254 4.03 -2.80 -6.75
C PRO A 254 4.32 -2.84 -8.26
N LYS A 255 5.53 -3.25 -8.65
CA LYS A 255 5.91 -3.43 -10.07
C LYS A 255 5.04 -4.48 -10.78
N ASP A 256 4.72 -5.57 -10.10
CA ASP A 256 3.97 -6.69 -10.66
C ASP A 256 2.48 -6.39 -10.60
N ILE A 257 2.02 -5.81 -9.48
CA ILE A 257 0.65 -5.34 -9.35
C ILE A 257 0.31 -4.33 -10.45
N SER A 258 1.19 -3.34 -10.70
CA SER A 258 0.94 -2.34 -11.74
C SER A 258 0.81 -2.99 -13.12
N ALA A 259 1.63 -3.99 -13.43
CA ALA A 259 1.52 -4.73 -14.69
C ALA A 259 0.22 -5.54 -14.77
N LEU A 260 -0.20 -6.19 -13.67
CA LEU A 260 -1.47 -6.93 -13.58
C LEU A 260 -2.67 -6.02 -13.81
N LEU A 261 -2.73 -4.86 -13.14
CA LEU A 261 -3.81 -3.90 -13.33
C LEU A 261 -3.94 -3.45 -14.79
N MET A 262 -2.82 -3.25 -15.49
CA MET A 262 -2.81 -2.88 -16.91
C MET A 262 -3.22 -4.04 -17.82
N MET A 263 -2.79 -5.27 -17.51
CA MET A 263 -3.23 -6.46 -18.25
C MET A 263 -4.73 -6.70 -18.13
N MET A 264 -5.32 -6.35 -16.98
CA MET A 264 -6.74 -6.51 -16.69
C MET A 264 -7.64 -5.42 -17.26
N ASP A 265 -7.05 -4.33 -17.78
CA ASP A 265 -7.78 -3.19 -18.35
C ASP A 265 -8.85 -2.62 -17.40
N LEU A 266 -8.47 -2.38 -16.13
CA LEU A 266 -9.40 -1.92 -15.10
C LEU A 266 -9.81 -0.46 -15.27
N HIS A 267 -11.11 -0.21 -15.10
CA HIS A 267 -11.73 1.09 -15.16
C HIS A 267 -12.50 1.44 -13.87
N PRO A 268 -12.66 2.74 -13.55
CA PRO A 268 -13.54 3.15 -12.46
C PRO A 268 -14.99 2.69 -12.69
N GLY A 269 -15.55 1.97 -11.71
CA GLY A 269 -16.87 1.35 -11.82
C GLY A 269 -16.84 -0.17 -11.96
N ASP A 270 -15.69 -0.75 -12.28
CA ASP A 270 -15.58 -2.20 -12.48
C ASP A 270 -15.83 -3.00 -11.20
N THR A 271 -16.40 -4.19 -11.36
CA THR A 271 -16.49 -5.22 -10.33
C THR A 271 -15.41 -6.27 -10.54
N VAL A 272 -14.45 -6.34 -9.64
CA VAL A 272 -13.27 -7.20 -9.77
C VAL A 272 -13.25 -8.24 -8.66
N LEU A 273 -12.88 -9.47 -8.99
CA LEU A 273 -12.64 -10.52 -8.01
C LEU A 273 -11.14 -10.74 -7.81
N GLU A 274 -10.74 -10.87 -6.56
CA GLU A 274 -9.40 -11.28 -6.13
C GLU A 274 -9.54 -12.54 -5.26
N THR A 275 -8.65 -13.51 -5.45
CA THR A 275 -8.44 -14.59 -4.48
C THR A 275 -7.01 -14.57 -3.99
N GLY A 276 -6.85 -14.75 -2.67
CA GLY A 276 -5.58 -14.61 -1.97
C GLY A 276 -5.35 -13.18 -1.47
N SER A 277 -6.26 -12.66 -0.64
CA SER A 277 -6.11 -11.32 -0.04
C SER A 277 -4.74 -11.14 0.62
N GLY A 278 -4.20 -12.19 1.26
CA GLY A 278 -2.88 -12.18 1.87
C GLY A 278 -2.71 -11.06 2.90
N SER A 279 -1.86 -10.07 2.60
CA SER A 279 -1.68 -8.88 3.46
C SER A 279 -2.51 -7.65 3.02
N GLY A 280 -3.35 -7.77 1.99
CA GLY A 280 -4.19 -6.70 1.42
C GLY A 280 -3.46 -5.79 0.42
N ALA A 281 -2.30 -6.21 -0.08
CA ALA A 281 -1.47 -5.43 -0.99
C ALA A 281 -2.18 -5.19 -2.33
N MET A 282 -2.53 -6.28 -3.02
CA MET A 282 -3.25 -6.25 -4.29
C MET A 282 -4.65 -5.65 -4.10
N SER A 283 -5.38 -6.03 -3.04
CA SER A 283 -6.71 -5.47 -2.71
C SER A 283 -6.72 -3.93 -2.65
N LEU A 284 -5.71 -3.28 -2.06
CA LEU A 284 -5.62 -1.82 -2.01
C LEU A 284 -5.40 -1.18 -3.39
N PHE A 285 -4.63 -1.83 -4.25
CA PHE A 285 -4.40 -1.37 -5.61
C PHE A 285 -5.66 -1.53 -6.48
N LEU A 286 -6.36 -2.66 -6.35
CA LEU A 286 -7.66 -2.89 -6.99
C LEU A 286 -8.69 -1.86 -6.53
N SER A 287 -8.77 -1.63 -5.22
CA SER A 287 -9.64 -0.61 -4.60
C SER A 287 -9.44 0.77 -5.23
N ARG A 288 -8.18 1.17 -5.46
CA ARG A 288 -7.88 2.45 -6.12
C ARG A 288 -8.31 2.45 -7.59
N ALA A 289 -8.06 1.37 -8.32
CA ALA A 289 -8.31 1.28 -9.75
C ALA A 289 -9.82 1.35 -10.07
N VAL A 290 -10.64 0.60 -9.34
CA VAL A 290 -12.10 0.55 -9.57
C VAL A 290 -12.83 1.79 -9.01
N GLY A 291 -12.18 2.55 -8.12
CA GLY A 291 -12.70 3.80 -7.61
C GLY A 291 -14.01 3.69 -6.82
N PRO A 292 -14.68 4.80 -6.51
CA PRO A 292 -15.83 4.84 -5.60
C PRO A 292 -17.11 4.18 -6.12
N LYS A 293 -17.21 3.97 -7.45
CA LYS A 293 -18.37 3.33 -8.08
C LYS A 293 -18.17 1.83 -8.32
N GLY A 294 -16.92 1.36 -8.25
CA GLY A 294 -16.59 -0.04 -8.46
C GLY A 294 -16.57 -0.83 -7.15
N ARG A 295 -16.30 -2.12 -7.26
CA ARG A 295 -16.29 -3.06 -6.13
C ARG A 295 -15.20 -4.11 -6.32
N VAL A 296 -14.56 -4.50 -5.23
CA VAL A 296 -13.58 -5.58 -5.18
C VAL A 296 -14.09 -6.67 -4.25
N LEU A 297 -14.27 -7.88 -4.77
CA LEU A 297 -14.59 -9.08 -4.00
C LEU A 297 -13.28 -9.81 -3.70
N SER A 298 -12.82 -9.78 -2.45
CA SER A 298 -11.54 -10.38 -2.06
C SER A 298 -11.78 -11.61 -1.20
N TYR A 299 -11.54 -12.78 -1.78
CA TYR A 299 -11.67 -14.08 -1.12
C TYR A 299 -10.34 -14.50 -0.48
N GLU A 300 -10.41 -14.96 0.76
CA GLU A 300 -9.27 -15.50 1.50
C GLU A 300 -9.72 -16.70 2.34
N ILE A 301 -8.95 -17.78 2.28
CA ILE A 301 -9.23 -19.02 3.00
C ILE A 301 -8.75 -18.98 4.45
N ARG A 302 -7.69 -18.21 4.70
CA ARG A 302 -7.01 -18.16 5.98
C ARG A 302 -7.49 -16.99 6.82
N GLU A 303 -8.03 -17.28 8.00
CA GLU A 303 -8.58 -16.26 8.89
C GLU A 303 -7.55 -15.22 9.34
N ASP A 304 -6.30 -15.63 9.60
CA ASP A 304 -5.21 -14.73 9.99
C ASP A 304 -4.89 -13.71 8.89
N HIS A 305 -4.79 -14.17 7.64
CA HIS A 305 -4.56 -13.32 6.47
C HIS A 305 -5.76 -12.42 6.18
N HIS A 306 -6.97 -12.97 6.21
CA HIS A 306 -8.21 -12.21 6.02
C HIS A 306 -8.31 -11.04 7.03
N ASN A 307 -8.06 -11.33 8.32
CA ASN A 307 -8.11 -10.31 9.36
C ASN A 307 -6.99 -9.27 9.20
N LEU A 308 -5.79 -9.69 8.79
CA LEU A 308 -4.67 -8.80 8.53
C LEU A 308 -4.93 -7.88 7.33
N ALA A 309 -5.42 -8.41 6.21
CA ALA A 309 -5.77 -7.64 5.02
C ALA A 309 -6.82 -6.57 5.35
N LYS A 310 -7.89 -6.95 6.07
CA LYS A 310 -8.91 -6.01 6.57
C LYS A 310 -8.32 -4.93 7.47
N LYS A 311 -7.41 -5.30 8.36
CA LYS A 311 -6.75 -4.36 9.27
C LYS A 311 -5.88 -3.36 8.50
N ASN A 312 -5.06 -3.81 7.55
CA ASN A 312 -4.23 -2.95 6.73
C ASN A 312 -5.09 -2.02 5.86
N TYR A 313 -6.14 -2.54 5.23
CA TYR A 313 -7.10 -1.74 4.46
C TYR A 313 -7.73 -0.63 5.32
N ARG A 314 -8.26 -0.96 6.50
CA ARG A 314 -8.83 0.03 7.44
C ARG A 314 -7.78 1.05 7.92
N HIS A 315 -6.55 0.61 8.19
CA HIS A 315 -5.46 1.50 8.59
C HIS A 315 -5.14 2.51 7.49
N TRP A 316 -5.05 2.06 6.23
CA TRP A 316 -4.84 2.95 5.09
C TRP A 316 -5.99 3.95 4.94
N ARG A 317 -7.24 3.48 4.95
CA ARG A 317 -8.43 4.33 4.80
C ARG A 317 -8.56 5.38 5.90
N SER A 318 -8.45 4.98 7.16
CA SER A 318 -8.55 5.90 8.29
C SER A 318 -7.44 6.96 8.30
N ALA A 319 -6.23 6.62 7.86
CA ALA A 319 -5.16 7.58 7.71
C ALA A 319 -5.37 8.51 6.49
N TRP A 320 -5.87 7.97 5.38
CA TRP A 320 -6.17 8.71 4.16
C TRP A 320 -7.20 9.81 4.42
N GLN A 321 -8.28 9.47 5.13
CA GLN A 321 -9.40 10.37 5.46
C GLN A 321 -8.97 11.64 6.22
N ILE A 322 -7.89 11.56 7.00
CA ILE A 322 -7.45 12.70 7.80
C ILE A 322 -6.61 13.69 6.94
N GLY A 323 -5.80 13.15 6.02
CA GLY A 323 -4.83 13.91 5.23
C GLY A 323 -5.28 14.32 3.82
N HIS A 324 -6.47 13.88 3.39
CA HIS A 324 -7.02 14.17 2.07
C HIS A 324 -8.44 14.74 2.17
N THR A 325 -8.82 15.54 1.18
CA THR A 325 -10.17 16.07 1.05
C THR A 325 -11.15 14.98 0.61
N ASP A 326 -10.73 14.15 -0.35
CA ASP A 326 -11.55 13.05 -0.86
C ASP A 326 -11.34 11.79 -0.02
N GLU A 327 -12.44 11.13 0.34
CA GLU A 327 -12.40 9.88 1.08
C GLU A 327 -11.88 8.73 0.20
N TRP A 328 -11.12 7.82 0.80
CA TRP A 328 -10.84 6.55 0.17
C TRP A 328 -12.12 5.69 0.13
N PRO A 329 -12.54 5.18 -1.04
CA PRO A 329 -13.81 4.48 -1.18
C PRO A 329 -13.86 3.19 -0.35
N ASP A 330 -15.00 2.90 0.27
CA ASP A 330 -15.21 1.60 0.93
C ASP A 330 -15.69 0.53 -0.05
N ASN A 331 -14.81 0.16 -0.98
CA ASN A 331 -15.18 -0.67 -2.12
C ASN A 331 -14.61 -2.09 -2.08
N VAL A 332 -13.94 -2.51 -1.00
CA VAL A 332 -13.40 -3.87 -0.87
C VAL A 332 -14.21 -4.67 0.13
N GLU A 333 -14.80 -5.77 -0.34
CA GLU A 333 -15.45 -6.77 0.49
C GLU A 333 -14.51 -7.95 0.72
N PHE A 334 -14.05 -8.09 1.95
CA PHE A 334 -13.21 -9.21 2.38
C PHE A 334 -14.09 -10.36 2.89
N ILE A 335 -14.02 -11.49 2.20
CA ILE A 335 -14.84 -12.68 2.40
C ILE A 335 -13.93 -13.83 2.86
N LEU A 336 -14.12 -14.29 4.10
CA LEU A 336 -13.42 -15.45 4.65
C LEU A 336 -14.08 -16.74 4.15
N LYS A 337 -13.64 -17.23 2.99
CA LYS A 337 -14.21 -18.40 2.33
C LYS A 337 -13.26 -18.92 1.26
N ASP A 338 -13.27 -20.23 1.04
CA ASP A 338 -12.63 -20.83 -0.13
C ASP A 338 -13.37 -20.46 -1.41
N ILE A 339 -12.61 -19.99 -2.40
CA ILE A 339 -13.11 -19.67 -3.73
C ILE A 339 -13.79 -20.88 -4.38
N SER A 340 -13.36 -22.11 -4.07
CA SER A 340 -14.00 -23.33 -4.56
C SER A 340 -15.47 -23.47 -4.13
N ALA A 341 -15.84 -22.87 -3.00
CA ALA A 341 -17.19 -22.86 -2.44
C ALA A 341 -17.98 -21.57 -2.75
N ALA A 342 -17.40 -20.63 -3.51
CA ALA A 342 -17.99 -19.32 -3.77
C ALA A 342 -19.04 -19.30 -4.89
N ALA A 343 -19.29 -20.43 -5.56
CA ALA A 343 -20.17 -20.49 -6.72
C ALA A 343 -21.58 -19.92 -6.46
N ALA A 344 -22.15 -20.13 -5.27
CA ALA A 344 -23.46 -19.56 -4.92
C ALA A 344 -23.44 -18.04 -4.78
N ASP A 345 -22.34 -17.47 -4.28
CA ASP A 345 -22.18 -16.04 -4.02
C ASP A 345 -22.01 -15.27 -5.33
N LEU A 346 -21.40 -15.90 -6.33
CA LEU A 346 -21.11 -15.28 -7.63
C LEU A 346 -22.25 -15.40 -8.66
N LYS A 347 -23.28 -16.23 -8.41
CA LYS A 347 -24.39 -16.48 -9.37
C LYS A 347 -25.07 -15.21 -9.89
N SER A 348 -25.16 -14.16 -9.09
CA SER A 348 -25.82 -12.89 -9.43
C SER A 348 -24.83 -11.75 -9.69
N VAL A 349 -23.54 -12.04 -9.76
CA VAL A 349 -22.48 -11.04 -9.93
C VAL A 349 -21.88 -11.19 -11.33
N THR A 350 -21.77 -10.08 -12.05
CA THR A 350 -20.97 -10.01 -13.27
C THR A 350 -19.63 -9.38 -12.92
N LEU A 351 -18.54 -10.09 -13.22
CA LEU A 351 -17.18 -9.67 -12.96
C LEU A 351 -16.58 -9.07 -14.24
N ASP A 352 -15.95 -7.92 -14.12
CA ASP A 352 -15.22 -7.27 -15.21
C ASP A 352 -13.83 -7.88 -15.41
N ALA A 353 -13.17 -8.23 -14.29
CA ALA A 353 -11.87 -8.88 -14.28
C ALA A 353 -11.69 -9.77 -13.05
N VAL A 354 -10.73 -10.69 -13.12
CA VAL A 354 -10.37 -11.62 -12.05
C VAL A 354 -8.86 -11.63 -11.85
N VAL A 355 -8.41 -11.62 -10.59
CA VAL A 355 -7.02 -11.85 -10.17
C VAL A 355 -6.94 -13.11 -9.31
N LEU A 356 -6.05 -14.02 -9.68
CA LEU A 356 -5.74 -15.22 -8.91
C LEU A 356 -4.31 -15.16 -8.38
N ASP A 357 -4.13 -14.89 -7.08
CA ASP A 357 -2.84 -14.94 -6.36
C ASP A 357 -2.88 -16.06 -5.31
N MET A 358 -2.85 -17.30 -5.78
CA MET A 358 -2.96 -18.49 -4.94
C MET A 358 -2.14 -19.65 -5.51
N LEU A 359 -1.84 -20.66 -4.69
CA LEU A 359 -1.00 -21.80 -5.08
C LEU A 359 -1.57 -22.63 -6.24
N SER A 360 -2.90 -22.82 -6.26
CA SER A 360 -3.59 -23.70 -7.22
C SER A 360 -4.71 -22.94 -7.95
N PRO A 361 -4.40 -21.96 -8.80
CA PRO A 361 -5.42 -21.10 -9.43
C PRO A 361 -6.42 -21.87 -10.30
N GLN A 362 -6.04 -23.03 -10.82
CA GLN A 362 -6.91 -23.89 -11.64
C GLN A 362 -8.19 -24.33 -10.94
N CYS A 363 -8.22 -24.43 -9.60
CA CYS A 363 -9.43 -24.81 -8.88
C CYS A 363 -10.48 -23.69 -8.81
N ALA A 364 -10.06 -22.42 -8.99
CA ALA A 364 -10.97 -21.28 -8.99
C ALA A 364 -11.68 -21.11 -10.35
N LEU A 365 -11.07 -21.57 -11.44
CA LEU A 365 -11.56 -21.34 -12.81
C LEU A 365 -13.01 -21.79 -13.03
N PRO A 366 -13.44 -23.00 -12.61
CA PRO A 366 -14.84 -23.43 -12.79
C PRO A 366 -15.86 -22.55 -12.05
N VAL A 367 -15.43 -21.88 -10.98
CA VAL A 367 -16.28 -21.03 -10.14
C VAL A 367 -16.36 -19.61 -10.68
N VAL A 368 -15.24 -19.04 -11.11
CA VAL A 368 -15.18 -17.63 -11.54
C VAL A 368 -15.55 -17.45 -13.01
N HIS A 369 -15.25 -18.41 -13.87
CA HIS A 369 -15.49 -18.31 -15.32
C HIS A 369 -16.96 -18.03 -15.68
N PRO A 370 -17.97 -18.69 -15.08
CA PRO A 370 -19.38 -18.40 -15.40
C PRO A 370 -19.82 -16.98 -15.05
N SER A 371 -19.12 -16.31 -14.13
CA SER A 371 -19.46 -14.97 -13.63
C SER A 371 -18.65 -13.87 -14.32
N LEU A 372 -17.60 -14.24 -15.07
CA LEU A 372 -16.76 -13.30 -15.83
C LEU A 372 -17.51 -12.83 -17.08
N LYS A 373 -17.55 -11.51 -17.30
CA LYS A 373 -18.14 -10.95 -18.51
C LYS A 373 -17.46 -11.50 -19.76
N GLN A 374 -18.18 -11.56 -20.87
CA GLN A 374 -17.58 -11.93 -22.14
C GLN A 374 -16.46 -10.95 -22.51
N GLY A 375 -15.27 -11.49 -22.80
CA GLY A 375 -14.06 -10.69 -23.05
C GLY A 375 -13.37 -10.17 -21.79
N GLY A 376 -13.87 -10.48 -20.59
CA GLY A 376 -13.22 -10.15 -19.33
C GLY A 376 -11.88 -10.87 -19.16
N VAL A 377 -10.96 -10.24 -18.43
CA VAL A 377 -9.59 -10.74 -18.26
C VAL A 377 -9.46 -11.48 -16.93
N CYS A 378 -8.86 -12.67 -16.96
CA CYS A 378 -8.41 -13.39 -15.78
C CYS A 378 -6.88 -13.36 -15.74
N ALA A 379 -6.32 -12.59 -14.80
CA ALA A 379 -4.88 -12.47 -14.58
C ALA A 379 -4.46 -13.38 -13.42
N VAL A 380 -3.40 -14.16 -13.64
CA VAL A 380 -2.90 -15.12 -12.66
C VAL A 380 -1.48 -14.74 -12.24
N TYR A 381 -1.26 -14.59 -10.94
CA TYR A 381 0.06 -14.34 -10.39
C TYR A 381 0.67 -15.66 -9.88
N LEU A 382 1.73 -16.11 -10.56
CA LEU A 382 2.47 -17.32 -10.21
C LEU A 382 3.87 -16.94 -9.73
N ALA A 383 4.04 -16.86 -8.41
CA ALA A 383 5.37 -16.78 -7.82
C ALA A 383 6.05 -18.16 -7.88
N LYS A 384 7.19 -18.25 -8.58
CA LYS A 384 8.01 -19.47 -8.65
C LYS A 384 8.84 -19.69 -7.39
#